data_AF-A0AAE1SBU4-F1
#
_entry.id   AF-A0AAE1SBU4-F1
#
_cell.length_a   1.000
_cell.length_b   1.000
_cell.length_c   1.000
_cell.angle_alpha   90.00
_cell.angle_beta   90.00
_cell.angle_gamma   90.00
#
_symmetry.space_group_name_H-M   'P 1'
#
loop_
_entity.id
_entity.type
_entity.pdbx_description
1 polymer ?
#
loop_
_entity_poly.entity_id
_entity_poly.type
_entity_poly.pdbx_seq_one_letter_code
_entity_poly.pdbx_strand_id
1 'polypeptide(L)'
;MASVFQIGIFYCALYIVANGTGGTKPNISTIGADQFDNYEPKERFQKLSFFNWFSIFLGTLFSNTFLVYLKDNVGWGVGYGLPTTGLDVSIMVFLVGIRYYRHKTPSGSPFTRIAQVLVAAARKWKVVLPNDPKELHELSLEEYASSAGIFRIDHTTSLRLLDKAAVKIGPNSPWILCSLTQVEEAKKMIKMLPVLIATFMPSTMLAQTHTLFIKQGTTLKRGIGPNFKIPPASLTAFITISMLITIVVYDRFIVPFLRKYTKNPRGITLLQRLGLALSCIS
;
A
#
# COMPACT_ATOMS: atom_id res chain seq x y z
N MET A 1 -24.20 -30.92 9.34
CA MET A 1 -22.74 -30.76 9.18
C MET A 1 -22.47 -30.50 7.71
N ALA A 2 -21.59 -29.55 7.39
CA ALA A 2 -21.16 -29.36 6.01
C ALA A 2 -20.32 -30.57 5.56
N SER A 3 -20.48 -31.02 4.32
CA SER A 3 -19.65 -32.11 3.78
C SER A 3 -18.21 -31.62 3.56
N VAL A 4 -17.24 -32.55 3.55
CA VAL A 4 -15.84 -32.24 3.23
C VAL A 4 -15.74 -31.52 1.88
N PHE A 5 -16.58 -31.91 0.92
CA PHE A 5 -16.69 -31.26 -0.39
C PHE A 5 -17.15 -29.80 -0.30
N GLN A 6 -18.18 -29.51 0.50
CA GLN A 6 -18.65 -28.14 0.73
C GLN A 6 -17.57 -27.26 1.38
N ILE A 7 -16.81 -27.81 2.33
CA ILE A 7 -15.69 -27.13 2.97
C ILE A 7 -14.57 -26.86 1.94
N GLY A 8 -14.26 -27.82 1.08
CA GLY A 8 -13.27 -27.67 0.01
C GLY A 8 -13.61 -26.57 -0.97
N ILE A 9 -14.87 -26.52 -1.44
CA ILE A 9 -15.37 -25.44 -2.31
C ILE A 9 -15.25 -24.08 -1.62
N PHE A 10 -15.63 -24.01 -0.34
CA PHE A 10 -15.58 -22.77 0.43
C PHE A 10 -14.15 -22.21 0.53
N TYR A 11 -13.16 -23.05 0.87
CA TYR A 11 -11.76 -22.60 0.91
C TYR A 11 -11.22 -22.22 -0.47
N CYS A 12 -11.55 -22.97 -1.53
CA CYS A 12 -11.17 -22.60 -2.88
C CYS A 12 -11.70 -21.21 -3.26
N ALA A 13 -12.97 -20.94 -2.98
CA ALA A 13 -13.57 -19.63 -3.22
C ALA A 13 -12.85 -18.52 -2.43
N LEU A 14 -12.52 -18.75 -1.16
CA LEU A 14 -11.77 -17.77 -0.35
C LEU A 14 -10.37 -17.50 -0.91
N TYR A 15 -9.65 -18.51 -1.39
CA TYR A 15 -8.34 -18.32 -2.01
C TYR A 15 -8.42 -17.56 -3.33
N ILE A 16 -9.46 -17.79 -4.13
CA ILE A 16 -9.70 -17.02 -5.37
C ILE A 16 -9.94 -15.55 -5.02
N VAL A 17 -10.81 -15.26 -4.05
CA VAL A 17 -11.07 -13.89 -3.58
C VAL A 17 -9.80 -13.24 -3.02
N ALA A 18 -9.00 -13.97 -2.25
CA ALA A 18 -7.74 -13.48 -1.70
C ALA A 18 -6.74 -13.10 -2.81
N ASN A 19 -6.56 -13.98 -3.80
CA ASN A 19 -5.68 -13.71 -4.95
C ASN A 19 -6.17 -12.53 -5.79
N GLY A 20 -7.47 -12.49 -6.12
CA GLY A 20 -8.07 -11.40 -6.88
C GLY A 20 -7.93 -10.05 -6.16
N THR A 21 -8.20 -10.02 -4.86
CA THR A 21 -8.05 -8.82 -4.02
C THR A 21 -6.59 -8.39 -3.89
N GLY A 22 -5.66 -9.34 -3.75
CA GLY A 22 -4.23 -9.09 -3.64
C GLY A 22 -3.62 -8.47 -4.91
N GLY A 23 -4.05 -8.93 -6.09
CA GLY A 23 -3.59 -8.40 -7.37
C GLY A 23 -4.24 -7.07 -7.74
N THR A 24 -5.53 -6.88 -7.48
CA THR A 24 -6.27 -5.68 -7.90
C THR A 24 -5.95 -4.45 -7.06
N LYS A 25 -5.84 -4.58 -5.73
CA LYS A 25 -5.63 -3.45 -4.82
C LYS A 25 -4.45 -2.53 -5.17
N PRO A 26 -3.22 -3.02 -5.40
CA PRO A 26 -2.10 -2.16 -5.76
C PRO A 26 -2.19 -1.64 -7.21
N ASN A 27 -2.83 -2.39 -8.10
CA ASN A 27 -2.84 -2.10 -9.53
C ASN A 27 -3.91 -1.07 -9.92
N ILE A 28 -5.09 -1.07 -9.28
CA ILE A 28 -6.16 -0.12 -9.62
C ILE A 28 -5.74 1.32 -9.28
N SER A 29 -5.15 1.52 -8.11
CA SER A 29 -4.69 2.85 -7.68
C SER A 29 -3.55 3.37 -8.55
N THR A 30 -2.64 2.49 -8.99
CA THR A 30 -1.52 2.87 -9.86
C THR A 30 -2.00 3.20 -11.27
N ILE A 31 -2.86 2.36 -11.87
CA ILE A 31 -3.48 2.64 -13.18
C ILE A 31 -4.24 3.96 -13.16
N GLY A 32 -5.03 4.21 -12.11
CA GLY A 32 -5.76 5.47 -11.95
C GLY A 32 -4.82 6.68 -11.80
N ALA A 33 -3.72 6.53 -11.05
CA ALA A 33 -2.72 7.57 -10.90
C ALA A 33 -1.94 7.87 -12.20
N ASP A 34 -1.78 6.86 -13.07
CA ASP A 34 -1.07 6.94 -14.35
C ASP A 34 -1.85 7.66 -15.46
N GLN A 35 -3.16 7.86 -15.27
CA GLN A 35 -3.99 8.62 -16.20
C GLN A 35 -3.69 10.12 -16.19
N PHE A 36 -3.05 10.62 -15.14
CA PHE A 36 -2.72 12.03 -14.97
C PHE A 36 -1.24 12.30 -15.21
N ASP A 37 -0.93 13.33 -15.96
CA ASP A 37 0.41 13.85 -16.15
C ASP A 37 0.88 14.64 -14.91
N ASN A 38 2.08 14.33 -14.43
CA ASN A 38 2.65 15.01 -13.27
C ASN A 38 3.31 16.35 -13.64
N TYR A 39 3.63 16.56 -14.92
CA TYR A 39 4.27 17.79 -15.42
C TYR A 39 3.25 18.89 -15.74
N GLU A 40 1.99 18.51 -15.99
CA GLU A 40 0.90 19.46 -16.21
C GLU A 40 0.26 19.87 -14.86
N PRO A 41 0.34 21.15 -14.45
CA PRO A 41 -0.16 21.59 -13.14
C PRO A 41 -1.66 21.38 -12.98
N LYS A 42 -2.46 21.48 -14.05
CA LYS A 42 -3.90 21.23 -14.00
C LYS A 42 -4.22 19.76 -13.70
N GLU A 43 -3.58 18.84 -14.40
CA GLU A 43 -3.80 17.40 -14.21
C GLU A 43 -3.32 16.93 -12.84
N ARG A 44 -2.24 17.52 -12.31
CA ARG A 44 -1.78 17.26 -10.95
C ARG A 44 -2.84 17.61 -9.89
N PHE A 45 -3.56 18.72 -10.06
CA PHE A 45 -4.66 19.08 -9.16
C PHE A 45 -5.86 18.13 -9.34
N GLN A 46 -6.20 17.78 -10.58
CA GLN A 46 -7.27 16.81 -10.87
C GLN A 46 -6.98 15.44 -10.27
N LYS A 47 -5.72 14.97 -10.30
CA LYS A 47 -5.29 13.71 -9.65
C LYS A 47 -5.59 13.73 -8.15
N LEU A 48 -5.25 14.82 -7.47
CA LEU A 48 -5.54 14.98 -6.03
C LEU A 48 -7.05 15.00 -5.77
N SER A 49 -7.81 15.70 -6.62
CA SER A 49 -9.27 15.72 -6.55
C SER A 49 -9.88 14.33 -6.80
N PHE A 50 -9.38 13.57 -7.76
CA PHE A 50 -9.79 12.20 -8.07
C PHE A 50 -9.66 11.29 -6.84
N PHE A 51 -8.51 11.29 -6.17
CA PHE A 51 -8.31 10.47 -4.96
C PHE A 51 -9.11 10.98 -3.75
N ASN A 52 -9.45 12.27 -3.70
CA ASN A 52 -10.30 12.83 -2.64
C ASN A 52 -11.80 12.54 -2.87
N TRP A 53 -12.28 12.65 -4.11
CA TRP A 53 -13.67 12.44 -4.51
C TRP A 53 -14.03 10.96 -4.60
N PHE A 54 -13.07 10.12 -5.03
CA PHE A 54 -13.13 8.66 -4.90
C PHE A 54 -12.89 8.24 -3.44
N SER A 55 -13.65 8.87 -2.54
CA SER A 55 -13.39 8.81 -1.13
C SER A 55 -13.70 7.41 -0.61
N ILE A 56 -12.65 6.72 -0.17
CA ILE A 56 -12.72 5.45 0.58
C ILE A 56 -13.78 5.54 1.70
N PHE A 57 -14.01 6.72 2.26
CA PHE A 57 -14.99 6.96 3.32
C PHE A 57 -16.44 6.60 2.95
N LEU A 58 -16.95 7.01 1.79
CA LEU A 58 -18.34 6.69 1.40
C LEU A 58 -18.52 5.20 1.10
N GLY A 59 -17.58 4.60 0.38
CA GLY A 59 -17.59 3.16 0.10
C GLY A 59 -17.47 2.32 1.37
N THR A 60 -16.63 2.76 2.32
CA THR A 60 -16.43 2.07 3.61
C THR A 60 -17.68 2.17 4.48
N LEU A 61 -18.30 3.35 4.56
CA LEU A 61 -19.55 3.54 5.29
C LEU A 61 -20.67 2.67 4.71
N PHE A 62 -20.86 2.70 3.39
CA PHE A 62 -21.86 1.87 2.71
C PHE A 62 -21.63 0.37 2.95
N SER A 63 -20.39 -0.10 2.82
CA SER A 63 -20.04 -1.50 3.07
C SER A 63 -20.27 -1.92 4.52
N ASN A 64 -19.95 -1.06 5.49
CA ASN A 64 -20.03 -1.43 6.91
C ASN A 64 -21.43 -1.26 7.53
N THR A 65 -22.35 -0.55 6.86
CA THR A 65 -23.76 -0.45 7.30
C THR A 65 -24.67 -1.30 6.43
N PHE A 66 -24.81 -0.93 5.15
CA PHE A 66 -25.80 -1.53 4.27
C PHE A 66 -25.51 -3.00 3.93
N LEU A 67 -24.26 -3.34 3.55
CA LEU A 67 -23.92 -4.74 3.24
C LEU A 67 -23.94 -5.65 4.48
N VAL A 68 -23.57 -5.12 5.65
CA VAL A 68 -23.67 -5.88 6.91
C VAL A 68 -25.13 -6.14 7.25
N TYR A 69 -25.99 -5.13 7.13
CA TYR A 69 -27.43 -5.28 7.35
C TYR A 69 -28.05 -6.34 6.42
N LEU A 70 -27.70 -6.31 5.13
CA LEU A 70 -28.17 -7.30 4.16
C LEU A 70 -27.73 -8.73 4.51
N LYS A 71 -26.46 -8.92 4.91
CA LYS A 71 -25.93 -10.22 5.32
C LYS A 71 -26.65 -10.76 6.56
N ASP A 72 -26.91 -9.90 7.54
CA ASP A 72 -27.48 -10.29 8.83
C ASP A 72 -29.01 -10.49 8.81
N ASN A 73 -29.75 -9.71 7.98
CA ASN A 73 -31.23 -9.71 8.00
C ASN A 73 -31.89 -10.37 6.77
N VAL A 74 -31.28 -10.29 5.59
CA VAL A 74 -31.85 -10.83 4.34
C VAL A 74 -31.21 -12.16 3.98
N GLY A 75 -29.91 -12.29 4.21
CA GLY A 75 -29.18 -13.55 4.10
C GLY A 75 -27.88 -13.43 3.31
N TRP A 76 -27.02 -14.42 3.51
CA TRP A 76 -25.66 -14.46 2.96
C TRP A 76 -25.61 -14.47 1.43
N GLY A 77 -26.58 -15.09 0.76
CA GLY A 77 -26.65 -15.13 -0.71
C GLY A 77 -26.78 -13.73 -1.33
N VAL A 78 -27.71 -12.92 -0.83
CA VAL A 78 -27.89 -11.52 -1.29
C VAL A 78 -26.69 -10.67 -0.87
N GLY A 79 -26.20 -10.87 0.34
CA GLY A 79 -25.05 -10.14 0.89
C GLY A 79 -23.75 -10.32 0.10
N TYR A 80 -23.51 -11.48 -0.50
CA TYR A 80 -22.37 -11.73 -1.40
C TYR A 80 -22.69 -11.46 -2.87
N GLY A 81 -23.92 -11.71 -3.31
CA GLY A 81 -24.34 -11.48 -4.70
C GLY A 81 -24.26 -10.02 -5.12
N LEU A 82 -24.63 -9.08 -4.24
CA LEU A 82 -24.57 -7.65 -4.56
C LEU A 82 -23.13 -7.17 -4.85
N PRO A 83 -22.11 -7.43 -4.01
CA PRO A 83 -20.71 -7.14 -4.35
C PRO A 83 -20.22 -7.84 -5.62
N THR A 84 -20.62 -9.09 -5.88
CA THR A 84 -20.22 -9.83 -7.09
C THR A 84 -20.75 -9.14 -8.35
N THR A 85 -22.04 -8.82 -8.41
CA THR A 85 -22.62 -8.09 -9.55
C THR A 85 -21.98 -6.72 -9.74
N GLY A 86 -21.67 -6.01 -8.66
CA GLY A 86 -20.94 -4.74 -8.73
C GLY A 86 -19.52 -4.90 -9.29
N LEU A 87 -18.82 -5.99 -8.93
CA LEU A 87 -17.51 -6.32 -9.49
C LEU A 87 -17.61 -6.65 -10.98
N ASP A 88 -18.60 -7.44 -11.40
CA ASP A 88 -18.81 -7.80 -12.80
C ASP A 88 -19.06 -6.55 -13.67
N VAL A 89 -19.93 -5.64 -13.21
CA VAL A 89 -20.17 -4.35 -13.87
C VAL A 89 -18.89 -3.53 -13.92
N SER A 90 -18.11 -3.49 -12.84
CA SER A 90 -16.84 -2.75 -12.80
C SER A 90 -15.82 -3.28 -13.81
N ILE A 91 -15.74 -4.61 -13.97
CA ILE A 91 -14.88 -5.26 -14.96
C ILE A 91 -15.36 -4.90 -16.38
N MET A 92 -16.66 -4.94 -16.65
CA MET A 92 -17.18 -4.55 -17.97
C MET A 92 -16.83 -3.09 -18.31
N VAL A 93 -17.05 -2.16 -17.38
CA VAL A 93 -16.70 -0.75 -17.58
C VAL A 93 -15.20 -0.57 -17.81
N PHE A 94 -14.36 -1.28 -17.04
CA PHE A 94 -12.91 -1.25 -17.22
C PHE A 94 -12.49 -1.76 -18.61
N LEU A 95 -13.09 -2.86 -19.09
CA LEU A 95 -12.80 -3.42 -20.41
C LEU A 95 -13.25 -2.49 -21.55
N VAL A 96 -14.42 -1.86 -21.43
CA VAL A 96 -14.89 -0.87 -22.41
C VAL A 96 -13.98 0.37 -22.43
N GLY A 97 -13.47 0.76 -21.26
CA GLY A 97 -12.56 1.90 -21.09
C GLY A 97 -11.15 1.69 -21.64
N ILE A 98 -10.74 0.47 -21.99
CA ILE A 98 -9.34 0.15 -22.30
C ILE A 98 -8.75 0.98 -23.43
N ARG A 99 -9.57 1.39 -24.41
CA ARG A 99 -9.12 2.24 -25.54
C ARG A 99 -8.82 3.68 -25.15
N TYR A 100 -9.37 4.15 -24.02
CA TYR A 100 -9.20 5.52 -23.54
C TYR A 100 -8.08 5.66 -22.51
N TYR A 101 -7.53 4.56 -22.00
CA TYR A 101 -6.49 4.60 -20.97
C TYR A 101 -5.11 4.94 -21.54
N ARG A 102 -4.39 5.83 -20.83
CA ARG A 102 -2.97 6.07 -21.05
C ARG A 102 -2.17 4.89 -20.49
N HIS A 103 -1.43 4.21 -21.36
CA HIS A 103 -0.59 3.08 -20.98
C HIS A 103 0.86 3.56 -20.78
N LYS A 104 1.42 3.28 -19.60
CA LYS A 104 2.84 3.51 -19.32
C LYS A 104 3.68 2.34 -19.85
N THR A 105 4.89 2.63 -20.32
CA THR A 105 5.84 1.62 -20.75
C THR A 105 6.31 0.77 -19.56
N PRO A 106 6.54 -0.55 -19.72
CA PRO A 106 7.01 -1.40 -18.63
C PRO A 106 8.36 -0.93 -18.09
N SER A 107 8.43 -0.51 -16.83
CA SER A 107 9.66 0.02 -16.20
C SER A 107 10.56 -1.05 -15.56
N GLY A 108 10.39 -2.34 -15.90
CA GLY A 108 11.06 -3.46 -15.25
C GLY A 108 10.65 -3.66 -13.78
N SER A 109 11.20 -4.68 -13.11
CA SER A 109 10.88 -4.99 -11.71
C SER A 109 11.84 -4.30 -10.74
N PRO A 110 11.34 -3.51 -9.77
CA PRO A 110 12.18 -2.93 -8.71
C PRO A 110 12.95 -3.99 -7.92
N PHE A 111 12.35 -5.16 -7.68
CA PHE A 111 13.01 -6.27 -6.98
C PHE A 111 14.21 -6.81 -7.76
N THR A 112 14.09 -6.93 -9.08
CA THR A 112 15.21 -7.35 -9.93
C THR A 112 16.33 -6.31 -9.91
N ARG A 113 16.01 -5.01 -9.93
CA ARG A 113 17.02 -3.94 -9.83
C ARG A 113 17.77 -3.97 -8.50
N ILE A 114 17.08 -4.24 -7.38
CA ILE A 114 17.70 -4.41 -6.05
C ILE A 114 18.57 -5.67 -6.04
N ALA A 115 18.08 -6.79 -6.54
CA ALA A 115 18.84 -8.04 -6.60
C ALA A 115 20.13 -7.89 -7.43
N GLN A 116 20.06 -7.19 -8.56
CA GLN A 116 21.22 -6.85 -9.38
C GLN A 116 22.28 -6.09 -8.58
N VAL A 117 21.90 -5.04 -7.85
CA VAL A 117 22.83 -4.26 -7.00
C VAL A 117 23.46 -5.13 -5.93
N LEU A 118 22.68 -5.94 -5.22
CA LEU A 118 23.18 -6.82 -4.17
C LEU A 118 24.17 -7.85 -4.73
N VAL A 119 23.84 -8.48 -5.85
CA VAL A 119 24.70 -9.47 -6.53
C VAL A 119 25.97 -8.82 -7.06
N ALA A 120 25.87 -7.66 -7.72
CA ALA A 120 27.02 -6.93 -8.25
C ALA A 120 27.96 -6.46 -7.13
N ALA A 121 27.41 -5.91 -6.03
CA ALA A 121 28.19 -5.51 -4.87
C ALA A 121 28.89 -6.70 -4.19
N ALA A 122 28.20 -7.83 -4.06
CA ALA A 122 28.77 -9.05 -3.48
C ALA A 122 29.90 -9.62 -4.36
N ARG A 123 29.72 -9.65 -5.68
CA ARG A 123 30.76 -10.07 -6.63
C ARG A 123 32.00 -9.18 -6.57
N LYS A 124 31.80 -7.88 -6.31
CA LYS A 124 32.86 -6.87 -6.19
C LYS A 124 33.29 -6.61 -4.75
N TRP A 125 32.99 -7.50 -3.80
CA TRP A 125 33.26 -7.27 -2.37
C TRP A 125 34.74 -6.98 -2.06
N LYS A 126 35.68 -7.58 -2.82
CA LYS A 126 37.13 -7.36 -2.65
C LYS A 126 37.68 -6.13 -3.38
N VAL A 127 36.86 -5.45 -4.19
CA VAL A 127 37.29 -4.29 -4.97
C VAL A 127 37.40 -3.06 -4.06
N VAL A 128 38.46 -2.27 -4.28
CA VAL A 128 38.65 -0.98 -3.62
C VAL A 128 37.67 0.02 -4.21
N LEU A 129 36.89 0.66 -3.33
CA LEU A 129 35.95 1.70 -3.75
C LEU A 129 36.70 3.00 -4.05
N PRO A 130 36.52 3.61 -5.24
CA PRO A 130 37.04 4.93 -5.52
C PRO A 130 36.61 5.98 -4.50
N ASN A 131 37.48 6.96 -4.23
CA ASN A 131 37.17 8.06 -3.31
C ASN A 131 36.28 9.14 -3.95
N ASP A 132 36.39 9.35 -5.27
CA ASP A 132 35.55 10.29 -6.00
C ASP A 132 34.30 9.58 -6.56
N PRO A 133 33.07 10.00 -6.18
CA PRO A 133 31.83 9.46 -6.74
C PRO A 133 31.72 9.62 -8.26
N LYS A 134 32.44 10.57 -8.88
CA LYS A 134 32.44 10.78 -10.33
C LYS A 134 33.09 9.64 -11.11
N GLU A 135 33.93 8.82 -10.46
CA GLU A 135 34.58 7.68 -11.10
C GLU A 135 33.65 6.47 -11.24
N LEU A 136 32.56 6.44 -10.47
CA LEU A 136 31.56 5.39 -10.51
C LEU A 136 30.70 5.47 -11.79
N HIS A 137 30.07 4.35 -12.15
CA HIS A 137 29.25 4.25 -13.33
C HIS A 137 27.92 4.98 -13.14
N GLU A 138 27.64 5.94 -14.02
CA GLU A 138 26.39 6.68 -14.06
C GLU A 138 25.95 6.83 -15.51
N LEU A 139 24.63 6.81 -15.74
CA LEU A 139 24.06 6.97 -17.09
C LEU A 139 24.21 8.42 -17.58
N SER A 140 24.25 8.59 -18.90
CA SER A 140 24.28 9.90 -19.54
C SER A 140 22.93 10.63 -19.41
N LEU A 141 22.92 11.96 -19.52
CA LEU A 141 21.69 12.75 -19.46
C LEU A 141 20.71 12.41 -20.59
N GLU A 142 21.22 12.00 -21.75
CA GLU A 142 20.42 11.55 -22.89
C GLU A 142 19.75 10.20 -22.61
N GLU A 143 20.47 9.26 -21.97
CA GLU A 143 19.89 8.00 -21.50
C GLU A 143 18.81 8.23 -20.44
N TYR A 144 18.99 9.20 -19.54
CA TYR A 144 17.93 9.61 -18.59
C TYR A 144 16.72 10.23 -19.29
N ALA A 145 16.93 11.06 -20.31
CA ALA A 145 15.84 11.65 -21.07
C ALA A 145 15.03 10.60 -21.86
N SER A 146 15.71 9.54 -22.33
CA SER A 146 15.08 8.42 -23.04
C SER A 146 14.41 7.40 -22.11
N SER A 147 14.85 7.28 -20.86
CA SER A 147 14.31 6.35 -19.88
C SER A 147 13.19 6.99 -19.05
N ALA A 148 11.96 6.83 -19.56
CA ALA A 148 10.76 7.35 -18.89
C ALA A 148 10.65 6.85 -17.44
N GLY A 149 10.78 7.77 -16.47
CA GLY A 149 10.54 7.50 -15.05
C GLY A 149 11.78 7.23 -14.19
N ILE A 150 13.00 7.28 -14.74
CA ILE A 150 14.24 7.20 -13.96
C ILE A 150 14.76 8.61 -13.71
N PHE A 151 14.90 8.98 -12.45
CA PHE A 151 15.45 10.27 -12.05
C PHE A 151 16.82 10.08 -11.43
N ARG A 152 17.78 10.92 -11.82
CA ARG A 152 19.10 10.94 -11.22
C ARG A 152 18.99 11.17 -9.70
N ILE A 153 19.65 10.31 -8.92
CA ILE A 153 19.69 10.43 -7.46
C ILE A 153 21.11 10.80 -7.04
N ASP A 154 21.23 11.81 -6.18
CA ASP A 154 22.51 12.21 -5.62
C ASP A 154 23.11 11.12 -4.71
N HIS A 155 24.42 10.98 -4.80
CA HIS A 155 25.18 10.00 -4.06
C HIS A 155 25.12 10.24 -2.54
N THR A 156 24.91 9.16 -1.77
CA THR A 156 24.90 9.21 -0.30
C THR A 156 25.99 8.32 0.30
N THR A 157 26.65 8.80 1.35
CA THR A 157 27.73 8.09 2.08
C THR A 157 27.25 6.90 2.93
N SER A 158 25.95 6.64 3.01
CA SER A 158 25.41 5.49 3.74
C SER A 158 25.49 4.22 2.90
N LEU A 159 25.72 3.06 3.53
CA LEU A 159 25.79 1.76 2.86
C LEU A 159 26.81 1.74 1.71
N ARG A 160 28.01 2.31 1.93
CA ARG A 160 29.08 2.42 0.91
C ARG A 160 29.49 1.10 0.27
N LEU A 161 29.24 -0.01 0.95
CA LEU A 161 29.46 -1.35 0.42
C LEU A 161 28.68 -1.60 -0.87
N LEU A 162 27.49 -1.01 -1.03
CA LEU A 162 26.66 -1.17 -2.22
C LEU A 162 27.18 -0.36 -3.41
N ASP A 163 27.97 0.70 -3.17
CA ASP A 163 28.60 1.49 -4.24
C ASP A 163 29.60 0.68 -5.06
N LYS A 164 30.07 -0.45 -4.51
CA LYS A 164 30.90 -1.41 -5.24
C LYS A 164 30.21 -1.96 -6.49
N ALA A 165 28.87 -2.01 -6.52
CA ALA A 165 28.12 -2.41 -7.70
C ALA A 165 28.32 -1.45 -8.89
N ALA A 166 28.63 -0.19 -8.63
CA ALA A 166 28.83 0.86 -9.63
C ALA A 166 30.30 1.06 -10.05
N VAL A 167 31.23 0.26 -9.53
CA VAL A 167 32.65 0.35 -9.96
C VAL A 167 32.79 -0.22 -11.37
N LYS A 168 33.40 0.54 -12.29
CA LYS A 168 33.59 0.22 -13.72
C LYS A 168 34.59 -0.92 -13.96
N ILE A 169 34.30 -2.10 -13.43
CA ILE A 169 35.10 -3.34 -13.57
C ILE A 169 34.18 -4.45 -14.10
N GLY A 170 34.66 -5.17 -15.12
CA GLY A 170 33.94 -6.27 -15.77
C GLY A 170 33.03 -5.82 -16.92
N PRO A 171 32.30 -6.76 -17.53
CA PRO A 171 31.43 -6.48 -18.68
C PRO A 171 30.23 -5.60 -18.30
N ASN A 172 29.74 -4.83 -19.28
CA ASN A 172 28.51 -4.02 -19.20
C ASN A 172 27.25 -4.91 -19.18
N SER A 173 27.07 -5.65 -18.08
CA SER A 173 25.86 -6.43 -17.83
C SER A 173 25.16 -5.93 -16.55
N PRO A 174 23.82 -5.92 -16.50
CA PRO A 174 23.08 -5.41 -15.34
C PRO A 174 23.38 -6.13 -14.01
N TRP A 175 23.92 -7.35 -14.08
CA TRP A 175 24.27 -8.19 -12.92
C TRP A 175 25.72 -8.03 -12.46
N ILE A 176 26.51 -7.23 -13.16
CA ILE A 176 27.92 -6.97 -12.86
C ILE A 176 28.17 -5.47 -12.68
N LEU A 177 27.56 -4.62 -13.51
CA LEU A 177 27.70 -3.18 -13.47
C LEU A 177 26.32 -2.52 -13.33
N CYS A 178 26.12 -1.77 -12.25
CA CYS A 178 24.90 -1.00 -12.00
C CYS A 178 25.20 0.50 -12.02
N SER A 179 24.23 1.33 -12.39
CA SER A 179 24.35 2.80 -12.28
C SER A 179 24.31 3.25 -10.80
N LEU A 180 24.90 4.39 -10.47
CA LEU A 180 24.81 4.93 -9.11
C LEU A 180 23.37 5.24 -8.71
N THR A 181 22.58 5.77 -9.64
CA THR A 181 21.15 5.98 -9.40
C THR A 181 20.44 4.68 -8.98
N GLN A 182 20.71 3.55 -9.65
CA GLN A 182 20.16 2.24 -9.26
C GLN A 182 20.65 1.78 -7.88
N VAL A 183 21.92 2.04 -7.54
CA VAL A 183 22.48 1.74 -6.21
C VAL A 183 21.79 2.58 -5.13
N GLU A 184 21.58 3.87 -5.36
CA GLU A 184 20.92 4.77 -4.41
C GLU A 184 19.43 4.44 -4.23
N GLU A 185 18.73 4.02 -5.28
CA GLU A 185 17.38 3.44 -5.16
C GLU A 185 17.39 2.23 -4.24
N ALA A 186 18.31 1.28 -4.44
CA ALA A 186 18.42 0.08 -3.60
C ALA A 186 18.75 0.42 -2.14
N LYS A 187 19.66 1.39 -1.90
CA LYS A 187 19.97 1.89 -0.56
C LYS A 187 18.73 2.45 0.14
N LYS A 188 17.92 3.26 -0.56
CA LYS A 188 16.67 3.82 -0.01
C LYS A 188 15.68 2.72 0.34
N MET A 189 15.51 1.72 -0.53
CA MET A 189 14.63 0.58 -0.28
C MET A 189 15.08 -0.27 0.91
N ILE A 190 16.39 -0.54 1.06
CA ILE A 190 16.94 -1.26 2.22
C ILE A 190 16.70 -0.48 3.51
N LYS A 191 16.86 0.84 3.49
CA LYS A 191 16.56 1.70 4.66
C LYS A 191 15.08 1.75 5.03
N MET A 192 14.17 1.36 4.14
CA MET A 192 12.75 1.24 4.44
C MET A 192 12.38 -0.11 5.06
N LEU A 193 13.25 -1.13 5.00
CA LEU A 193 12.97 -2.45 5.59
C LEU A 193 12.71 -2.42 7.11
N PRO A 194 13.45 -1.65 7.93
CA PRO A 194 13.13 -1.55 9.36
C PRO A 194 11.73 -0.98 9.61
N VAL A 195 11.30 -0.01 8.80
CA VAL A 195 9.94 0.55 8.88
C VAL A 195 8.91 -0.50 8.51
N LEU A 196 9.15 -1.30 7.45
CA LEU A 196 8.29 -2.42 7.08
C LEU A 196 8.17 -3.44 8.22
N ILE A 197 9.29 -3.84 8.84
CA ILE A 197 9.29 -4.77 9.97
C ILE A 197 8.50 -4.19 11.15
N ALA A 198 8.71 -2.91 11.49
CA ALA A 198 7.98 -2.24 12.55
C ALA A 198 6.46 -2.19 12.29
N THR A 199 6.01 -2.20 11.03
CA THR A 199 4.58 -2.23 10.69
C THR A 199 3.91 -3.59 10.88
N PHE A 200 4.66 -4.69 11.10
CA PHE A 200 4.05 -6.00 11.32
C PHE A 200 3.22 -6.06 12.60
N MET A 201 3.72 -5.51 13.71
CA MET A 201 3.01 -5.52 14.99
C MET A 201 1.63 -4.84 14.92
N PRO A 202 1.49 -3.58 14.45
CA PRO A 202 0.17 -2.98 14.31
C PRO A 202 -0.72 -3.71 13.29
N SER A 203 -0.12 -4.31 12.24
CA SER A 203 -0.89 -5.07 11.24
C SER A 203 -1.49 -6.36 11.81
N THR A 204 -0.75 -7.10 12.64
CA THR A 204 -1.27 -8.32 13.29
C THR A 204 -2.37 -7.99 14.31
N MET A 205 -2.23 -6.90 15.06
CA MET A 205 -3.27 -6.44 15.97
C MET A 205 -4.57 -6.08 15.26
N LEU A 206 -4.48 -5.35 14.14
CA LEU A 206 -5.67 -5.01 13.35
C LEU A 206 -6.36 -6.28 12.82
N ALA A 207 -5.59 -7.29 12.40
CA ALA A 207 -6.14 -8.58 11.97
C ALA A 207 -6.84 -9.33 13.12
N GLN A 208 -6.30 -9.26 14.34
CA GLN A 208 -6.90 -9.84 15.54
C GLN A 208 -8.20 -9.15 15.94
N THR A 209 -8.31 -7.83 15.75
CA THR A 209 -9.55 -7.08 16.00
C THR A 209 -10.73 -7.64 15.20
N HIS A 210 -10.53 -8.05 13.94
CA HIS A 210 -11.62 -8.61 13.13
C HIS A 210 -12.02 -10.05 13.51
N THR A 211 -11.29 -10.71 14.41
CA THR A 211 -11.53 -12.12 14.79
C THR A 211 -11.83 -12.27 16.27
N LEU A 212 -10.87 -11.98 17.14
CA LEU A 212 -10.96 -12.15 18.59
C LEU A 212 -12.00 -11.23 19.21
N PHE A 213 -12.10 -9.98 18.73
CA PHE A 213 -13.08 -9.03 19.26
C PHE A 213 -14.53 -9.48 18.97
N ILE A 214 -14.78 -10.03 17.77
CA ILE A 214 -16.10 -10.59 17.42
C ILE A 214 -16.39 -11.83 18.30
N LYS A 215 -15.39 -12.71 18.49
CA LYS A 215 -15.51 -13.87 19.38
C LYS A 215 -15.84 -13.46 20.82
N GLN A 216 -15.13 -12.49 21.39
CA GLN A 216 -15.45 -11.92 22.71
C GLN A 216 -16.87 -11.30 22.72
N GLY A 217 -17.26 -10.66 21.63
CA GLY A 217 -18.61 -10.16 21.41
C GLY A 217 -19.70 -11.21 21.59
N THR A 218 -19.47 -12.46 21.15
CA THR A 218 -20.46 -13.53 21.27
C THR A 218 -20.73 -13.94 22.72
N THR A 219 -19.74 -13.80 23.61
CA THR A 219 -19.82 -14.17 25.03
C THR A 219 -20.33 -13.04 25.93
N LEU A 220 -20.41 -11.81 25.42
CA LEU A 220 -20.93 -10.65 26.16
C LEU A 220 -22.48 -10.65 26.23
N LYS A 221 -23.04 -10.00 27.25
CA LYS A 221 -24.49 -9.75 27.34
C LYS A 221 -24.86 -8.70 26.29
N ARG A 222 -25.64 -9.10 25.29
CA ARG A 222 -25.98 -8.30 24.09
C ARG A 222 -27.42 -7.75 24.09
N GLY A 223 -28.14 -7.86 25.20
CA GLY A 223 -29.53 -7.37 25.27
C GLY A 223 -29.60 -5.87 25.52
N ILE A 224 -30.32 -5.14 24.66
CA ILE A 224 -30.80 -3.78 24.97
C ILE A 224 -32.31 -3.90 25.18
N GLY A 225 -32.74 -3.78 26.44
CA GLY A 225 -34.14 -3.97 26.80
C GLY A 225 -34.65 -5.42 26.63
N PRO A 226 -35.97 -5.63 26.66
CA PRO A 226 -36.57 -6.96 26.72
C PRO A 226 -36.55 -7.73 25.39
N ASN A 227 -36.56 -7.04 24.24
CA ASN A 227 -36.82 -7.68 22.93
C ASN A 227 -35.69 -7.53 21.90
N PHE A 228 -34.59 -6.83 22.19
CA PHE A 228 -33.55 -6.55 21.21
C PHE A 228 -32.19 -7.13 21.65
N LYS A 229 -31.63 -8.03 20.83
CA LYS A 229 -30.26 -8.54 20.98
C LYS A 229 -29.39 -7.99 19.87
N ILE A 230 -28.35 -7.27 20.25
CA ILE A 230 -27.35 -6.77 19.32
C ILE A 230 -26.59 -7.96 18.68
N PRO A 231 -26.48 -8.02 17.35
CA PRO A 231 -25.63 -8.99 16.67
C PRO A 231 -24.15 -8.79 17.05
N PRO A 232 -23.36 -9.83 17.31
CA PRO A 232 -21.93 -9.68 17.64
C PRO A 232 -21.13 -8.96 16.54
N ALA A 233 -21.57 -9.05 15.29
CA ALA A 233 -20.97 -8.38 14.15
C ALA A 233 -21.13 -6.83 14.20
N SER A 234 -22.06 -6.28 14.97
CA SER A 234 -22.19 -4.83 15.10
C SER A 234 -21.05 -4.19 15.91
N LEU A 235 -20.29 -4.98 16.68
CA LEU A 235 -19.07 -4.54 17.36
C LEU A 235 -18.01 -4.09 16.34
N THR A 236 -17.98 -4.71 15.16
CA THR A 236 -17.10 -4.29 14.06
C THR A 236 -17.55 -2.95 13.45
N ALA A 237 -18.85 -2.66 13.46
CA ALA A 237 -19.38 -1.35 13.07
C ALA A 237 -18.98 -0.26 14.08
N PHE A 238 -19.00 -0.56 15.39
CA PHE A 238 -18.52 0.36 16.42
C PHE A 238 -17.04 0.73 16.24
N ILE A 239 -16.18 -0.27 16.00
CA ILE A 239 -14.74 -0.05 15.71
C ILE A 239 -14.58 0.85 14.49
N THR A 240 -15.33 0.57 13.41
CA THR A 240 -15.30 1.37 12.18
C THR A 240 -15.70 2.82 12.45
N ILE A 241 -16.81 3.04 13.16
CA ILE A 241 -17.30 4.39 13.48
C ILE A 241 -16.29 5.14 14.35
N SER A 242 -15.73 4.48 15.37
CA SER A 242 -14.70 5.05 16.23
C SER A 242 -13.43 5.44 15.46
N MET A 243 -12.99 4.59 14.53
CA MET A 243 -11.88 4.88 13.63
C MET A 243 -12.17 6.12 12.75
N LEU A 244 -13.37 6.21 12.18
CA LEU A 244 -13.78 7.36 11.37
C LEU A 244 -13.82 8.66 12.18
N ILE A 245 -14.41 8.62 13.37
CA ILE A 245 -14.44 9.76 14.29
C ILE A 245 -13.00 10.18 14.64
N THR A 246 -12.14 9.22 14.96
CA THR A 246 -10.74 9.49 15.30
C THR A 246 -10.00 10.15 14.14
N ILE A 247 -10.21 9.70 12.90
CA ILE A 247 -9.61 10.32 11.70
C ILE A 247 -10.08 11.77 11.57
N VAL A 248 -11.39 12.03 11.67
CA VAL A 248 -11.94 13.39 11.56
C VAL A 248 -11.40 14.28 12.68
N VAL A 249 -11.36 13.78 13.92
CA VAL A 249 -10.84 14.52 15.07
C VAL A 249 -9.35 14.83 14.88
N TYR A 250 -8.58 13.85 14.43
CA TYR A 250 -7.15 14.00 14.20
C TYR A 250 -6.86 15.04 13.12
N ASP A 251 -7.49 14.93 11.95
CA ASP A 251 -7.23 15.83 10.82
C ASP A 251 -7.79 17.24 11.05
N ARG A 252 -8.93 17.38 11.73
CA ARG A 252 -9.60 18.67 11.91
C ARG A 252 -9.08 19.46 13.11
N PHE A 253 -8.69 18.79 14.20
CA PHE A 253 -8.31 19.46 15.44
C PHE A 253 -6.84 19.24 15.80
N ILE A 254 -6.35 18.00 15.74
CA ILE A 254 -4.98 17.68 16.18
C ILE A 254 -3.94 18.19 15.17
N VAL A 255 -4.15 18.00 13.86
CA VAL A 255 -3.20 18.44 12.83
C VAL A 255 -3.01 19.97 12.82
N PRO A 256 -4.07 20.81 12.82
CA PRO A 256 -3.90 22.27 12.88
C PRO A 256 -3.21 22.73 14.17
N PHE A 257 -3.54 22.12 15.31
CA PHE A 257 -2.89 22.41 16.58
C PHE A 257 -1.39 22.07 16.56
N LEU A 258 -1.05 20.84 16.16
CA LEU A 258 0.33 20.39 16.06
C LEU A 258 1.12 21.21 15.03
N ARG A 259 0.51 21.57 13.90
CA ARG A 259 1.14 22.42 12.88
C ARG A 259 1.56 23.79 13.45
N LYS A 260 0.77 24.36 14.36
CA LYS A 260 1.10 25.62 15.04
C LYS A 260 2.36 25.49 15.90
N TYR A 261 2.58 24.32 16.51
CA TYR A 261 3.73 24.06 17.37
C TYR A 261 4.97 23.57 16.61
N THR A 262 4.80 22.62 15.68
CA THR A 262 5.91 21.95 14.99
C THR A 262 6.36 22.66 13.72
N LYS A 263 5.60 23.66 13.25
CA LYS A 263 5.74 24.31 11.93
C LYS A 263 5.73 23.34 10.75
N ASN A 264 5.32 22.09 10.95
CA ASN A 264 5.22 21.09 9.91
C ASN A 264 3.80 21.14 9.29
N PRO A 265 3.65 21.24 7.96
CA PRO A 265 2.33 21.29 7.31
C PRO A 265 1.45 20.06 7.61
N ARG A 266 2.03 18.93 8.02
CA ARG A 266 1.33 17.69 8.41
C ARG A 266 1.19 17.51 9.93
N GLY A 267 1.55 18.50 10.74
CA GLY A 267 1.53 18.42 12.20
C GLY A 267 2.73 17.64 12.75
N ILE A 268 2.77 16.32 12.58
CA ILE A 268 3.91 15.47 12.98
C ILE A 268 4.35 14.58 11.81
N THR A 269 5.62 14.14 11.81
CA THR A 269 6.15 13.32 10.73
C THR A 269 5.47 11.94 10.69
N LEU A 270 5.49 11.27 9.54
CA LEU A 270 4.94 9.91 9.41
C LEU A 270 5.61 8.93 10.39
N LEU A 271 6.92 9.07 10.61
CA LEU A 271 7.66 8.24 11.55
C LEU A 271 7.25 8.52 13.01
N GLN A 272 6.98 9.79 13.37
CA GLN A 272 6.45 10.14 14.69
C GLN A 272 5.03 9.59 14.90
N ARG A 273 4.18 9.62 13.86
CA ARG A 273 2.84 9.00 13.93
C ARG A 273 2.93 7.49 14.17
N LEU A 274 3.82 6.81 13.45
CA LEU A 274 4.08 5.38 13.62
C LEU A 274 4.61 5.08 15.03
N GLY A 275 5.56 5.88 15.51
CA GLY A 275 6.12 5.75 16.85
C GLY A 275 5.08 5.93 17.95
N LEU A 276 4.20 6.94 17.83
CA LEU A 276 3.09 7.14 18.76
C LEU A 276 2.12 5.96 18.74
N ALA A 277 1.76 5.45 17.56
CA ALA A 277 0.88 4.29 17.43
C ALA A 277 1.47 3.06 18.13
N LEU A 278 2.76 2.77 17.93
CA LEU A 278 3.47 1.69 18.60
C LEU A 278 3.55 1.88 20.13
N SER A 279 3.75 3.12 20.59
CA SER A 279 3.78 3.41 22.03
C SER A 279 2.41 3.30 22.71
N CYS A 280 1.31 3.63 22.02
CA CYS A 280 -0.05 3.49 22.55
C CYS A 280 -0.53 2.02 22.58
N ILE A 281 0.17 1.15 21.86
CA ILE A 281 -0.10 -0.29 21.79
C ILE A 281 0.60 -1.05 22.93
N SER A 282 1.66 -0.47 23.51
CA SER A 282 2.45 -1.06 24.60
C SER A 282 1.86 -0.69 25.95
#